data_AF-A0A7X3T6A1-F1
#
_entry.id   AF-A0A7X3T6A1-F1
#
_cell.length_a   1.000
_cell.length_b   1.000
_cell.length_c   1.000
_cell.angle_alpha   90.00
_cell.angle_beta   90.00
_cell.angle_gamma   90.00
#
_symmetry.space_group_name_H-M   'P 1'
#
loop_
_entity.id
_entity.type
_entity.pdbx_description
1 polymer ?
#
loop_
_entity_poly.entity_id
_entity_poly.type
_entity_poly.pdbx_seq_one_letter_code
_entity_poly.pdbx_strand_id
1 'polypeptide(L)'
;MEEDLMDNRFFVMILSLVVTLMLAASPSALAKVDPDTVVGMWLFEEGAGDVAKDTSKTGNDGTIAGPKKWRDGKFGQALEFNGNDVYVEVESNKSITLEELTIVAWANLEPSQGARWQSIMMRGQNPRNYLLAVDKDSQKLQFSLTKGAPGAWGGPIGGPVVTGDGWHHLAGVVGEKAGLVIYTDGEEVGKQAYAKPSLDANPARMRIGDGSNGGHQCEGLLDEVALFNVPLEQDDIKTIMENGLEKATGLLAVEPESKLTTIWGKLKAGL
;
A
#
# COMPACT_ATOMS: atom_id res chain seq x y z
N MET A 1 55.25 23.26 -44.16
CA MET A 1 55.54 22.21 -43.15
C MET A 1 54.91 22.63 -41.83
N GLU A 2 53.63 22.96 -41.86
CA GLU A 2 52.92 23.54 -40.70
C GLU A 2 51.41 23.24 -40.75
N GLU A 3 50.95 22.38 -41.68
CA GLU A 3 49.55 21.94 -41.77
C GLU A 3 49.33 20.55 -41.14
N ASP A 4 50.36 19.72 -40.95
CA ASP A 4 50.23 18.34 -40.45
C ASP A 4 50.13 18.21 -38.91
N LEU A 5 50.27 19.31 -38.15
CA LEU A 5 50.28 19.26 -36.68
C LEU A 5 48.91 19.54 -36.04
N MET A 6 47.92 20.02 -36.81
CA MET A 6 46.58 20.33 -36.30
C MET A 6 45.65 19.10 -36.27
N ASP A 7 45.82 18.13 -37.17
CA ASP A 7 44.91 16.98 -37.27
C ASP A 7 45.06 15.96 -36.14
N ASN A 8 46.27 15.80 -35.59
CA ASN A 8 46.51 14.83 -34.52
C ASN A 8 46.02 15.28 -33.13
N ARG A 9 45.75 16.58 -32.93
CA ARG A 9 45.21 17.10 -31.66
C ARG A 9 43.70 17.01 -31.59
N PHE A 10 43.01 17.06 -32.73
CA PHE A 10 41.57 16.92 -32.81
C PHE A 10 41.12 15.46 -32.70
N PHE A 11 41.88 14.53 -33.28
CA PHE A 11 41.58 13.10 -33.23
C PHE A 11 41.77 12.48 -31.82
N VAL A 12 42.76 12.97 -31.08
CA VAL A 12 43.04 12.50 -29.70
C VAL A 12 42.06 13.07 -28.67
N MET A 13 41.43 14.24 -28.93
CA MET A 13 40.37 14.79 -28.08
C MET A 13 39.01 14.10 -28.27
N ILE A 14 38.73 13.51 -29.43
CA ILE A 14 37.46 12.79 -29.68
C ILE A 14 37.51 11.35 -29.14
N LEU A 15 38.71 10.77 -28.98
CA LEU A 15 38.87 9.44 -28.39
C LEU A 15 38.81 9.42 -26.85
N SER A 16 38.89 10.58 -26.18
CA SER A 16 38.76 10.66 -24.71
C SER A 16 37.34 10.99 -24.21
N LEU A 17 36.37 11.16 -25.11
CA LEU A 17 34.97 11.49 -24.75
C LEU A 17 33.99 10.30 -24.90
N VAL A 18 34.47 9.14 -25.37
CA VAL A 18 33.63 7.95 -25.63
C VAL A 18 33.75 6.88 -24.54
N VAL A 19 34.56 7.10 -23.49
CA VAL A 19 34.78 6.13 -22.39
C VAL A 19 34.07 6.52 -21.07
N THR A 20 33.30 7.61 -21.04
CA THR A 20 32.50 8.01 -19.87
C THR A 20 30.99 7.85 -20.07
N LEU A 21 30.58 6.75 -20.69
CA LEU A 21 29.19 6.29 -20.62
C LEU A 21 29.11 4.77 -20.42
N MET A 22 29.86 4.25 -19.45
CA MET A 22 29.39 3.03 -18.79
C MET A 22 28.18 3.45 -17.96
N LEU A 23 26.98 3.27 -18.52
CA LEU A 23 25.78 3.05 -17.75
C LEU A 23 26.09 1.95 -16.74
N ALA A 24 26.42 2.32 -15.51
CA ALA A 24 26.02 1.52 -14.38
C ALA A 24 24.48 1.69 -14.27
N ALA A 25 23.75 1.03 -15.16
CA ALA A 25 22.42 0.57 -14.79
C ALA A 25 22.67 -0.49 -13.72
N SER A 26 22.79 -0.04 -12.46
CA SER A 26 22.72 -0.96 -11.34
C SER A 26 21.45 -1.79 -11.53
N PRO A 27 21.52 -3.12 -11.42
CA PRO A 27 20.31 -3.93 -11.46
C PRO A 27 19.34 -3.33 -10.43
N SER A 28 18.11 -3.08 -10.86
CA SER A 28 17.04 -2.64 -9.98
C SER A 28 16.94 -3.71 -8.88
N ALA A 29 17.41 -3.39 -7.68
CA ALA A 29 17.25 -4.26 -6.52
C ALA A 29 15.77 -4.19 -6.13
N LEU A 30 14.97 -4.99 -6.83
CA LEU A 30 13.52 -4.99 -6.72
C LEU A 30 13.07 -5.94 -5.61
N ALA A 31 13.24 -5.46 -4.38
CA ALA A 31 12.39 -5.71 -3.21
C ALA A 31 13.03 -4.93 -2.03
N LYS A 32 12.54 -3.71 -1.75
CA LYS A 32 12.96 -2.97 -0.54
C LYS A 32 12.19 -3.43 0.69
N VAL A 33 10.96 -3.90 0.47
CA VAL A 33 10.05 -4.36 1.52
C VAL A 33 10.09 -5.88 1.59
N ASP A 34 10.34 -6.42 2.78
CA ASP A 34 10.40 -7.86 3.01
C ASP A 34 9.01 -8.50 2.76
N PRO A 35 8.88 -9.40 1.77
CA PRO A 35 7.60 -10.06 1.45
C PRO A 35 7.01 -10.86 2.62
N ASP A 36 7.83 -11.32 3.57
CA ASP A 36 7.37 -12.09 4.72
C ASP A 36 6.68 -11.19 5.79
N THR A 37 6.79 -9.87 5.65
CA THR A 37 6.09 -8.91 6.51
C THR A 37 4.66 -8.60 6.05
N VAL A 38 4.31 -9.01 4.82
CA VAL A 38 3.00 -8.74 4.22
C VAL A 38 1.96 -9.72 4.77
N VAL A 39 1.01 -9.20 5.56
CA VAL A 39 -0.09 -9.97 6.15
C VAL A 39 -1.25 -10.12 5.16
N GLY A 40 -1.50 -9.11 4.35
CA GLY A 40 -2.52 -9.16 3.32
C GLY A 40 -2.28 -8.10 2.26
N MET A 41 -2.53 -8.45 1.00
CA MET A 41 -2.31 -7.60 -0.15
C MET A 41 -3.46 -7.78 -1.15
N TRP A 42 -4.39 -6.83 -1.17
CA TRP A 42 -5.58 -6.80 -2.02
C TRP A 42 -5.37 -5.75 -3.11
N LEU A 43 -4.94 -6.21 -4.29
CA LEU A 43 -4.59 -5.36 -5.42
C LEU A 43 -5.81 -4.94 -6.26
N PHE A 44 -6.93 -5.66 -6.14
CA PHE A 44 -8.15 -5.43 -6.93
C PHE A 44 -8.02 -5.63 -8.45
N GLU A 45 -7.12 -6.53 -8.85
CA GLU A 45 -6.88 -6.92 -10.26
C GLU A 45 -7.82 -8.02 -10.79
N GLU A 46 -8.78 -8.50 -9.99
CA GLU A 46 -9.66 -9.61 -10.40
C GLU A 46 -10.68 -9.18 -11.46
N GLY A 47 -11.15 -7.94 -11.41
CA GLY A 47 -12.11 -7.36 -12.36
C GLY A 47 -13.51 -7.96 -12.35
N ALA A 48 -13.76 -9.01 -11.56
CA ALA A 48 -15.05 -9.68 -11.42
C ALA A 48 -15.09 -10.60 -10.18
N GLY A 49 -16.30 -11.07 -9.84
CA GLY A 49 -16.53 -12.05 -8.77
C GLY A 49 -16.75 -11.43 -7.39
N ASP A 50 -16.78 -12.31 -6.38
CA ASP A 50 -17.13 -11.97 -5.00
C ASP A 50 -15.93 -12.06 -4.04
N VAL A 51 -14.71 -12.23 -4.58
CA VAL A 51 -13.49 -12.43 -3.79
C VAL A 51 -12.49 -11.36 -4.16
N ALA A 52 -12.00 -10.63 -3.15
CA ALA A 52 -10.79 -9.83 -3.23
C ALA A 52 -9.62 -10.72 -2.80
N LYS A 53 -8.75 -11.07 -3.73
CA LYS A 53 -7.66 -12.02 -3.50
C LYS A 53 -6.61 -11.38 -2.61
N ASP A 54 -6.17 -12.12 -1.60
CA ASP A 54 -4.91 -11.83 -0.93
C ASP A 54 -3.76 -12.42 -1.76
N THR A 55 -2.95 -11.54 -2.33
CA THR A 55 -1.77 -11.88 -3.13
C THR A 55 -0.50 -12.06 -2.28
N SER A 56 -0.61 -11.91 -0.95
CA SER A 56 0.43 -12.28 0.00
C SER A 56 0.53 -13.80 0.20
N LYS A 57 1.51 -14.22 1.01
CA LYS A 57 1.68 -15.64 1.40
C LYS A 57 0.70 -16.09 2.49
N THR A 58 -0.11 -15.19 3.04
CA THR A 58 -0.92 -15.46 4.25
C THR A 58 -2.32 -16.01 3.93
N GLY A 59 -2.87 -15.69 2.75
CA GLY A 59 -4.15 -16.24 2.30
C GLY A 59 -5.38 -15.62 2.98
N ASN A 60 -5.29 -14.35 3.36
CA ASN A 60 -6.38 -13.55 3.92
C ASN A 60 -7.34 -13.03 2.84
N ASP A 61 -7.80 -13.91 1.94
CA ASP A 61 -8.79 -13.56 0.93
C ASP A 61 -10.02 -12.89 1.59
N GLY A 62 -10.52 -11.84 0.95
CA GLY A 62 -11.69 -11.11 1.42
C GLY A 62 -12.93 -11.44 0.59
N THR A 63 -14.11 -11.43 1.22
CA THR A 63 -15.40 -11.52 0.51
C THR A 63 -15.94 -10.13 0.22
N ILE A 64 -16.26 -9.85 -1.04
CA ILE A 64 -16.80 -8.56 -1.47
C ILE A 64 -18.33 -8.57 -1.29
N ALA A 65 -18.84 -7.68 -0.45
CA ALA A 65 -20.26 -7.43 -0.26
C ALA A 65 -20.78 -6.37 -1.25
N GLY A 66 -22.11 -6.30 -1.41
CA GLY A 66 -22.77 -5.28 -2.22
C GLY A 66 -22.59 -5.43 -3.74
N PRO A 67 -23.03 -4.44 -4.52
CA PRO A 67 -22.89 -4.42 -5.98
C PRO A 67 -21.45 -4.06 -6.39
N LYS A 68 -20.76 -5.01 -7.04
CA LYS A 68 -19.36 -4.84 -7.45
C LYS A 68 -19.26 -4.05 -8.75
N LYS A 69 -18.43 -3.01 -8.72
CA LYS A 69 -18.01 -2.29 -9.91
C LYS A 69 -16.51 -2.09 -9.84
N TRP A 70 -15.86 -2.40 -10.94
CA TRP A 70 -14.42 -2.25 -11.11
C TRP A 70 -14.17 -1.06 -12.04
N ARG A 71 -13.08 -0.34 -11.81
CA ARG A 71 -12.67 0.85 -12.54
C ARG A 71 -11.17 0.82 -12.80
N ASP A 72 -10.70 1.74 -13.62
CA ASP A 72 -9.26 1.95 -13.80
C ASP A 72 -8.67 2.44 -12.48
N GLY A 73 -7.66 1.73 -12.00
CA GLY A 73 -6.94 2.02 -10.75
C GLY A 73 -5.82 3.03 -10.93
N LYS A 74 -5.09 3.28 -9.85
CA LYS A 74 -3.77 3.93 -9.92
C LYS A 74 -2.78 2.99 -10.60
N PHE A 75 -2.83 1.72 -10.21
CA PHE A 75 -2.20 0.58 -10.85
C PHE A 75 -3.33 -0.34 -11.32
N GLY A 76 -3.27 -0.82 -12.57
CA GLY A 76 -4.28 -1.75 -13.12
C GLY A 76 -5.73 -1.36 -12.84
N GLN A 77 -6.41 -2.11 -11.98
CA GLN A 77 -7.83 -1.96 -11.65
C GLN A 77 -8.07 -1.59 -10.18
N ALA A 78 -9.22 -0.97 -9.92
CA ALA A 78 -9.66 -0.61 -8.58
C ALA A 78 -11.10 -1.08 -8.32
N LEU A 79 -11.43 -1.28 -7.05
CA LEU A 79 -12.80 -1.56 -6.61
C LEU A 79 -13.52 -0.25 -6.25
N GLU A 80 -14.73 -0.05 -6.77
CA GLU A 80 -15.59 1.09 -6.44
C GLU A 80 -16.44 0.81 -5.20
N PHE A 81 -16.27 1.62 -4.18
CA PHE A 81 -17.06 1.65 -2.96
C PHE A 81 -18.12 2.75 -3.08
N ASN A 82 -19.38 2.42 -2.78
CA ASN A 82 -20.55 3.24 -3.12
C ASN A 82 -21.09 4.11 -1.97
N GLY A 83 -20.36 4.22 -0.86
CA GLY A 83 -20.81 4.95 0.33
C GLY A 83 -21.91 4.25 1.13
N ASN A 84 -22.26 2.99 0.80
CA ASN A 84 -23.40 2.29 1.41
C ASN A 84 -23.08 0.84 1.83
N ASP A 85 -23.03 -0.10 0.88
CA ASP A 85 -23.06 -1.54 1.16
C ASP A 85 -21.98 -2.35 0.42
N VAL A 86 -21.07 -1.67 -0.29
CA VAL A 86 -19.86 -2.28 -0.84
C VAL A 86 -18.74 -2.21 0.19
N TYR A 87 -18.22 -3.37 0.57
CA TYR A 87 -17.04 -3.51 1.43
C TYR A 87 -16.40 -4.88 1.18
N VAL A 88 -15.13 -5.03 1.56
CA VAL A 88 -14.46 -6.33 1.60
C VAL A 88 -14.42 -6.78 3.06
N GLU A 89 -14.92 -7.98 3.35
CA GLU A 89 -14.84 -8.59 4.67
C GLU A 89 -13.76 -9.66 4.69
N VAL A 90 -12.82 -9.53 5.62
CA VAL A 90 -11.75 -10.50 5.86
C VAL A 90 -12.01 -11.18 7.20
N GLU A 91 -12.08 -12.50 7.16
CA GLU A 91 -12.39 -13.33 8.32
C GLU A 91 -11.36 -13.15 9.45
N SER A 92 -11.85 -13.19 10.68
CA SER A 92 -10.99 -12.96 11.84
C SER A 92 -9.98 -14.08 12.02
N ASN A 93 -8.70 -13.74 12.12
CA ASN A 93 -7.65 -14.69 12.43
C ASN A 93 -6.46 -14.03 13.14
N LYS A 94 -5.47 -14.85 13.53
CA LYS A 94 -4.30 -14.39 14.29
C LYS A 94 -3.40 -13.45 13.50
N SER A 95 -3.25 -13.64 12.19
CA SER A 95 -2.31 -12.86 11.37
C SER A 95 -2.67 -11.38 11.30
N ILE A 96 -3.96 -11.04 11.40
CA ILE A 96 -4.47 -9.65 11.40
C ILE A 96 -4.62 -9.06 12.81
N THR A 97 -4.22 -9.78 13.86
CA THR A 97 -4.23 -9.32 15.26
C THR A 97 -2.84 -8.84 15.63
N LEU A 98 -2.59 -7.53 15.47
CA LEU A 98 -1.23 -6.96 15.46
C LEU A 98 -1.05 -5.85 16.51
N GLU A 99 0.14 -5.82 17.13
CA GLU A 99 0.60 -4.76 18.04
C GLU A 99 1.38 -3.65 17.31
N GLU A 100 2.12 -4.03 16.27
CA GLU A 100 2.79 -3.12 15.36
C GLU A 100 2.37 -3.47 13.93
N LEU A 101 2.14 -2.46 13.10
CA LEU A 101 1.64 -2.68 11.75
C LEU A 101 1.81 -1.44 10.87
N THR A 102 1.66 -1.66 9.57
CA THR A 102 1.47 -0.61 8.58
C THR A 102 0.26 -0.95 7.71
N ILE A 103 -0.60 0.03 7.46
CA ILE A 103 -1.64 -0.04 6.43
C ILE A 103 -1.27 0.94 5.32
N VAL A 104 -1.37 0.51 4.07
CA VAL A 104 -1.24 1.37 2.89
C VAL A 104 -2.42 1.15 1.94
N ALA A 105 -2.79 2.19 1.20
CA ALA A 105 -3.76 2.12 0.12
C ALA A 105 -3.54 3.28 -0.87
N TRP A 106 -3.77 3.02 -2.15
CA TRP A 106 -4.15 4.08 -3.08
C TRP A 106 -5.64 4.33 -2.98
N ALA A 107 -6.03 5.61 -2.88
CA ALA A 107 -7.41 5.99 -2.70
C ALA A 107 -7.77 7.20 -3.56
N ASN A 108 -8.85 7.11 -4.32
CA ASN A 108 -9.50 8.22 -5.00
C ASN A 108 -10.91 8.36 -4.42
N LEU A 109 -11.02 9.17 -3.38
CA LEU A 109 -12.19 9.20 -2.51
C LEU A 109 -13.08 10.40 -2.80
N GLU A 110 -14.37 10.19 -2.64
CA GLU A 110 -15.34 11.28 -2.57
C GLU A 110 -15.57 11.71 -1.11
N PRO A 111 -16.01 12.96 -0.87
CA PRO A 111 -16.46 13.38 0.45
C PRO A 111 -17.59 12.49 0.97
N SER A 112 -17.39 11.85 2.13
CA SER A 112 -18.42 11.01 2.77
C SER A 112 -19.73 11.77 2.97
N GLN A 113 -20.81 11.23 2.40
CA GLN A 113 -22.16 11.75 2.63
C GLN A 113 -22.78 11.23 3.94
N GLY A 114 -22.28 10.12 4.47
CA GLY A 114 -22.79 9.46 5.67
C GLY A 114 -21.95 9.73 6.91
N ALA A 115 -21.24 8.70 7.36
CA ALA A 115 -20.49 8.64 8.60
C ALA A 115 -19.36 9.67 8.70
N ARG A 116 -19.04 10.08 9.93
CA ARG A 116 -17.93 11.00 10.21
C ARG A 116 -16.58 10.43 9.77
N TRP A 117 -16.32 9.16 10.00
CA TRP A 117 -15.08 8.51 9.58
C TRP A 117 -15.38 7.58 8.42
N GLN A 118 -14.80 7.90 7.27
CA GLN A 118 -14.83 7.09 6.06
C GLN A 118 -13.66 6.10 6.11
N SER A 119 -13.96 4.82 6.32
CA SER A 119 -12.93 3.79 6.54
C SER A 119 -12.28 3.35 5.23
N ILE A 120 -10.96 3.33 5.21
CA ILE A 120 -10.18 2.60 4.20
C ILE A 120 -10.01 1.16 4.68
N MET A 121 -9.54 0.96 5.91
CA MET A 121 -9.44 -0.35 6.56
C MET A 121 -9.71 -0.24 8.06
N MET A 122 -10.47 -1.20 8.61
CA MET A 122 -10.81 -1.24 10.03
C MET A 122 -10.80 -2.65 10.59
N ARG A 123 -10.24 -2.83 11.78
CA ARG A 123 -10.46 -4.01 12.62
C ARG A 123 -10.88 -3.61 14.04
N GLY A 124 -11.98 -4.17 14.52
CA GLY A 124 -12.54 -3.88 15.84
C GLY A 124 -13.20 -2.50 15.95
N GLN A 125 -14.29 -2.41 16.70
CA GLN A 125 -15.00 -1.16 16.99
C GLN A 125 -14.79 -0.73 18.44
N ASN A 126 -15.15 -1.60 19.39
CA ASN A 126 -15.11 -1.29 20.81
C ASN A 126 -14.71 -2.51 21.66
N PRO A 127 -13.40 -2.74 21.89
CA PRO A 127 -12.30 -1.86 21.49
C PRO A 127 -11.94 -1.97 19.99
N ARG A 128 -11.34 -0.90 19.49
CA ARG A 128 -10.79 -0.76 18.14
C ARG A 128 -9.34 -1.19 18.13
N ASN A 129 -8.99 -2.15 17.28
CA ASN A 129 -7.60 -2.53 17.08
C ASN A 129 -6.92 -1.48 16.21
N TYR A 130 -7.43 -1.24 15.00
CA TYR A 130 -6.94 -0.19 14.10
C TYR A 130 -8.02 0.32 13.15
N LEU A 131 -7.91 1.59 12.77
CA LEU A 131 -8.71 2.25 11.74
C LEU A 131 -7.85 3.25 10.98
N LEU A 132 -7.67 3.02 9.68
CA LEU A 132 -7.23 4.05 8.73
C LEU A 132 -8.48 4.63 8.05
N ALA A 133 -8.69 5.93 8.17
CA ALA A 133 -9.90 6.60 7.69
C ALA A 133 -9.65 8.05 7.28
N VAL A 134 -10.58 8.60 6.51
CA VAL A 134 -10.67 10.05 6.27
C VAL A 134 -11.76 10.64 7.17
N ASP A 135 -11.45 11.73 7.86
CA ASP A 135 -12.42 12.49 8.66
C ASP A 135 -13.27 13.39 7.76
N LYS A 136 -14.60 13.31 7.89
CA LYS A 136 -15.57 14.03 7.08
C LYS A 136 -15.47 15.55 7.21
N ASP A 137 -15.14 16.07 8.37
CA ASP A 137 -15.16 17.52 8.58
C ASP A 137 -13.92 18.19 7.98
N SER A 138 -12.75 17.59 8.23
CA SER A 138 -11.47 18.12 7.75
C SER A 138 -11.06 17.60 6.38
N GLN A 139 -11.65 16.50 5.91
CA GLN A 139 -11.28 15.75 4.71
C GLN A 139 -9.82 15.25 4.73
N LYS A 140 -9.27 15.04 5.93
CA LYS A 140 -7.87 14.66 6.16
C LYS A 140 -7.76 13.22 6.63
N LEU A 141 -6.59 12.62 6.36
CA LEU A 141 -6.25 11.28 6.81
C LEU A 141 -6.16 11.23 8.34
N GLN A 142 -6.70 10.16 8.92
CA GLN A 142 -6.59 9.80 10.31
C GLN A 142 -6.21 8.32 10.46
N PHE A 143 -5.31 8.04 11.39
CA PHE A 143 -5.05 6.68 11.87
C PHE A 143 -5.38 6.59 13.35
N SER A 144 -6.29 5.70 13.73
CA SER A 144 -6.92 5.67 15.05
C SER A 144 -6.94 4.27 15.66
N LEU A 145 -6.61 4.19 16.95
CA LEU A 145 -6.64 2.98 17.78
C LEU A 145 -7.48 3.23 19.05
N THR A 146 -7.84 2.18 19.79
CA THR A 146 -8.23 2.34 21.20
C THR A 146 -7.00 2.62 22.08
N LYS A 147 -7.09 3.68 22.89
CA LYS A 147 -6.05 4.12 23.83
C LYS A 147 -6.45 3.80 25.26
N GLY A 148 -5.84 2.76 25.84
CA GLY A 148 -6.03 2.38 27.24
C GLY A 148 -7.31 1.57 27.51
N ALA A 149 -8.50 2.16 27.30
CA ALA A 149 -9.79 1.52 27.62
C ALA A 149 -10.80 1.58 26.45
N PRO A 150 -11.75 0.63 26.37
CA PRO A 150 -12.82 0.66 25.37
C PRO A 150 -13.55 2.03 25.34
N GLY A 151 -13.84 2.54 24.14
CA GLY A 151 -14.46 3.85 23.90
C GLY A 151 -13.48 5.02 23.84
N ALA A 152 -12.23 4.87 24.30
CA ALA A 152 -11.21 5.91 24.19
C ALA A 152 -10.45 5.78 22.86
N TRP A 153 -11.03 6.28 21.76
CA TRP A 153 -10.40 6.22 20.44
C TRP A 153 -9.60 7.49 20.12
N GLY A 154 -8.47 7.35 19.43
CA GLY A 154 -7.76 8.50 18.90
C GLY A 154 -6.48 8.16 18.16
N GLY A 155 -5.86 9.19 17.60
CA GLY A 155 -4.60 9.11 16.86
C GLY A 155 -4.40 10.36 16.01
N PRO A 156 -3.30 10.46 15.24
CA PRO A 156 -3.01 11.64 14.41
C PRO A 156 -4.08 11.81 13.32
N ILE A 157 -4.39 13.08 13.04
CA ILE A 157 -5.19 13.53 11.91
C ILE A 157 -4.45 14.71 11.29
N GLY A 158 -4.23 14.69 9.97
CA GLY A 158 -3.32 15.65 9.37
C GLY A 158 -3.21 15.52 7.85
N GLY A 159 -2.37 16.39 7.29
CA GLY A 159 -2.10 16.43 5.85
C GLY A 159 -3.04 17.32 5.03
N PRO A 160 -2.97 17.19 3.70
CA PRO A 160 -3.86 17.89 2.77
C PRO A 160 -5.27 17.27 2.80
N VAL A 161 -6.21 17.94 2.13
CA VAL A 161 -7.50 17.33 1.79
C VAL A 161 -7.24 16.20 0.79
N VAL A 162 -7.83 15.02 1.00
CA VAL A 162 -7.58 13.81 0.19
C VAL A 162 -8.81 13.29 -0.55
N THR A 163 -9.84 14.13 -0.67
CA THR A 163 -11.13 13.78 -1.27
C THR A 163 -11.48 14.76 -2.39
N GLY A 164 -12.05 14.26 -3.49
CA GLY A 164 -12.42 15.07 -4.65
C GLY A 164 -11.22 15.64 -5.43
N ASP A 165 -10.00 15.12 -5.18
CA ASP A 165 -8.74 15.58 -5.79
C ASP A 165 -7.96 14.42 -6.46
N GLY A 166 -8.64 13.33 -6.81
CA GLY A 166 -8.03 12.18 -7.48
C GLY A 166 -7.30 11.24 -6.52
N TRP A 167 -6.28 10.55 -7.06
CA TRP A 167 -5.56 9.49 -6.35
C TRP A 167 -4.54 10.03 -5.36
N HIS A 168 -4.64 9.60 -4.09
CA HIS A 168 -3.63 9.79 -3.05
C HIS A 168 -3.14 8.45 -2.51
N HIS A 169 -1.86 8.39 -2.15
CA HIS A 169 -1.30 7.25 -1.41
C HIS A 169 -1.38 7.53 0.08
N LEU A 170 -2.14 6.71 0.82
CA LEU A 170 -2.46 6.92 2.22
C LEU A 170 -1.88 5.79 3.06
N ALA A 171 -1.16 6.14 4.11
CA ALA A 171 -0.57 5.15 5.02
C ALA A 171 -0.74 5.50 6.50
N GLY A 172 -0.91 4.48 7.32
CA GLY A 172 -0.89 4.55 8.78
C GLY A 172 0.10 3.55 9.35
N VAL A 173 1.00 4.01 10.21
CA VAL A 173 2.06 3.21 10.85
C VAL A 173 1.89 3.25 12.36
N VAL A 174 1.99 2.10 13.02
CA VAL A 174 2.13 2.03 14.47
C VAL A 174 3.26 1.08 14.86
N GLY A 175 4.14 1.55 15.73
CA GLY A 175 5.18 0.74 16.36
C GLY A 175 5.73 1.42 17.60
N GLU A 176 6.33 0.65 18.50
CA GLU A 176 6.88 1.13 19.77
C GLU A 176 7.96 2.20 19.55
N LYS A 177 8.83 1.99 18.55
CA LYS A 177 9.86 2.96 18.16
C LYS A 177 9.34 4.04 17.21
N ALA A 178 8.45 3.69 16.29
CA ALA A 178 7.94 4.61 15.27
C ALA A 178 6.97 5.65 15.85
N GLY A 179 6.18 5.27 16.85
CA GLY A 179 5.02 6.02 17.32
C GLY A 179 3.76 5.63 16.54
N LEU A 180 2.79 6.54 16.49
CA LEU A 180 1.60 6.44 15.64
C LEU A 180 1.69 7.53 14.57
N VAL A 181 1.89 7.15 13.31
CA VAL A 181 2.28 8.05 12.22
C VAL A 181 1.32 7.89 11.04
N ILE A 182 1.07 8.98 10.32
CA ILE A 182 0.32 8.97 9.06
C ILE A 182 1.12 9.63 7.95
N TYR A 183 0.96 9.09 6.75
CA TYR A 183 1.60 9.58 5.54
C TYR A 183 0.56 9.80 4.44
N THR A 184 0.72 10.90 3.71
CA THR A 184 -0.03 11.19 2.49
C THR A 184 0.98 11.48 1.39
N ASP A 185 0.84 10.77 0.27
CA ASP A 185 1.72 10.88 -0.90
C ASP A 185 3.21 10.74 -0.54
N GLY A 186 3.49 9.79 0.35
CA GLY A 186 4.84 9.45 0.80
C GLY A 186 5.44 10.41 1.84
N GLU A 187 4.74 11.47 2.23
CA GLU A 187 5.22 12.45 3.20
C GLU A 187 4.56 12.28 4.57
N GLU A 188 5.32 12.41 5.65
CA GLU A 188 4.78 12.38 7.02
C GLU A 188 3.90 13.61 7.24
N VAL A 189 2.63 13.40 7.58
CA VAL A 189 1.66 14.49 7.76
C VAL A 189 1.04 14.57 9.15
N GLY A 190 1.42 13.65 10.04
CA GLY A 190 0.96 13.64 11.41
C GLY A 190 1.61 12.53 12.22
N LYS A 191 1.91 12.83 13.49
CA LYS A 191 2.58 11.90 14.40
C LYS A 191 2.11 12.08 15.84
N GLN A 192 1.99 10.98 16.56
CA GLN A 192 1.75 10.94 18.01
C GLN A 192 2.63 9.89 18.67
N ALA A 193 2.72 9.96 20.01
CA ALA A 193 3.36 8.93 20.80
C ALA A 193 2.68 7.56 20.58
N TYR A 194 3.48 6.50 20.70
CA TYR A 194 3.00 5.13 20.59
C TYR A 194 1.85 4.87 21.59
N ALA A 195 0.82 4.18 21.09
CA ALA A 195 -0.22 3.60 21.90
C ALA A 195 -0.37 2.15 21.43
N LYS A 196 -0.24 1.21 22.36
CA LYS A 196 -0.40 -0.21 22.06
C LYS A 196 -1.83 -0.46 21.55
N PRO A 197 -2.00 -1.00 20.34
CA PRO A 197 -3.31 -1.39 19.83
C PRO A 197 -4.00 -2.39 20.76
N SER A 198 -5.33 -2.28 20.90
CA SER A 198 -6.09 -3.31 21.61
C SER A 198 -6.19 -4.57 20.74
N LEU A 199 -5.75 -5.71 21.27
CA LEU A 199 -5.82 -6.98 20.57
C LEU A 199 -7.21 -7.64 20.66
N ASP A 200 -8.01 -7.25 21.65
CA ASP A 200 -9.36 -7.75 21.94
C ASP A 200 -10.43 -7.09 21.05
N ALA A 201 -10.19 -7.00 19.74
CA ALA A 201 -11.09 -6.37 18.79
C ALA A 201 -12.52 -6.94 18.87
N ASN A 202 -13.51 -6.04 18.99
CA ASN A 202 -14.92 -6.43 18.96
C ASN A 202 -15.73 -5.51 18.02
N PRO A 203 -16.30 -6.03 16.91
CA PRO A 203 -16.14 -7.41 16.40
C PRO A 203 -14.70 -7.68 15.93
N ALA A 204 -14.29 -8.95 15.90
CA ALA A 204 -12.90 -9.34 15.65
C ALA A 204 -12.49 -9.36 14.15
N ARG A 205 -13.46 -9.23 13.25
CA ARG A 205 -13.24 -9.20 11.80
C ARG A 205 -12.62 -7.89 11.33
N MET A 206 -12.01 -7.93 10.15
CA MET A 206 -11.49 -6.75 9.47
C MET A 206 -12.34 -6.45 8.23
N ARG A 207 -12.50 -5.17 7.92
CA ARG A 207 -13.13 -4.73 6.67
C ARG A 207 -12.27 -3.70 5.96
N ILE A 208 -12.33 -3.74 4.64
CA ILE A 208 -11.82 -2.69 3.75
C ILE A 208 -13.05 -1.97 3.19
N GLY A 209 -13.05 -0.64 3.26
CA GLY A 209 -14.12 0.22 2.76
C GLY A 209 -15.39 0.34 3.63
N ASP A 210 -15.39 -0.19 4.85
CA ASP A 210 -16.43 0.04 5.86
C ASP A 210 -15.90 -0.28 7.26
N GLY A 211 -16.66 0.12 8.28
CA GLY A 211 -16.38 -0.19 9.67
C GLY A 211 -16.61 -1.66 9.97
N SER A 212 -15.84 -2.22 10.89
CA SER A 212 -15.96 -3.63 11.30
C SER A 212 -17.37 -4.05 11.76
N ASN A 213 -18.21 -3.10 12.17
CA ASN A 213 -19.64 -3.31 12.48
C ASN A 213 -20.59 -2.41 11.66
N GLY A 214 -20.13 -1.90 10.51
CA GLY A 214 -20.83 -0.89 9.72
C GLY A 214 -20.63 0.54 10.22
N GLY A 215 -21.18 1.50 9.47
CA GLY A 215 -21.26 2.90 9.87
C GLY A 215 -19.98 3.69 9.66
N HIS A 216 -19.08 3.21 8.79
CA HIS A 216 -17.87 3.93 8.36
C HIS A 216 -17.65 3.74 6.86
N GLN A 217 -18.71 3.79 6.07
CA GLN A 217 -18.70 3.46 4.65
C GLN A 217 -17.73 4.33 3.86
N CYS A 218 -17.06 3.71 2.91
CA CYS A 218 -16.21 4.35 1.92
C CYS A 218 -16.98 4.66 0.64
N GLU A 219 -16.73 5.83 0.08
CA GLU A 219 -17.24 6.30 -1.20
C GLU A 219 -16.06 6.72 -2.08
N GLY A 220 -15.93 6.09 -3.24
CA GLY A 220 -14.82 6.30 -4.17
C GLY A 220 -14.15 4.99 -4.59
N LEU A 221 -12.87 5.05 -4.93
CA LEU A 221 -12.08 3.93 -5.42
C LEU A 221 -10.94 3.63 -4.44
N LEU A 222 -10.75 2.35 -4.14
CA LEU A 222 -9.54 1.87 -3.48
C LEU A 222 -8.79 0.92 -4.41
N ASP A 223 -7.47 1.00 -4.34
CA ASP A 223 -6.51 0.26 -5.13
C ASP A 223 -5.29 -0.04 -4.25
N GLU A 224 -4.54 -1.10 -4.56
CA GLU A 224 -3.25 -1.42 -3.94
C GLU A 224 -3.32 -1.34 -2.40
N VAL A 225 -4.22 -2.11 -1.79
CA VAL A 225 -4.43 -2.10 -0.32
C VAL A 225 -3.59 -3.18 0.33
N ALA A 226 -2.79 -2.84 1.34
CA ALA A 226 -2.03 -3.84 2.09
C ALA A 226 -1.96 -3.58 3.60
N LEU A 227 -1.78 -4.68 4.33
CA LEU A 227 -1.48 -4.72 5.76
C LEU A 227 -0.14 -5.42 5.97
N PHE A 228 0.76 -4.77 6.70
CA PHE A 228 2.07 -5.30 7.10
C PHE A 228 2.10 -5.52 8.61
N ASN A 229 2.83 -6.54 9.08
CA ASN A 229 3.02 -6.83 10.52
C ASN A 229 4.23 -6.09 11.14
N VAL A 230 4.76 -5.10 10.44
CA VAL A 230 5.87 -4.25 10.90
C VAL A 230 5.54 -2.78 10.66
N PRO A 231 6.12 -1.87 11.46
CA PRO A 231 6.12 -0.45 11.15
C PRO A 231 7.13 -0.19 10.01
N LEU A 232 6.64 0.16 8.82
CA LEU A 232 7.47 0.52 7.68
C LEU A 232 8.05 1.92 7.85
N GLU A 233 9.24 2.14 7.29
CA GLU A 233 9.86 3.46 7.25
C GLU A 233 9.29 4.29 6.10
N GLN A 234 9.40 5.62 6.19
CA GLN A 234 8.91 6.54 5.15
C GLN A 234 9.45 6.19 3.76
N ASP A 235 10.70 5.74 3.74
CA ASP A 235 11.45 5.35 2.56
C ASP A 235 10.88 4.10 1.86
N ASP A 236 10.25 3.21 2.62
CA ASP A 236 9.52 2.04 2.10
C ASP A 236 8.14 2.44 1.60
N ILE A 237 7.46 3.34 2.33
CA ILE A 237 6.18 3.93 1.92
C ILE A 237 6.30 4.64 0.57
N LYS A 238 7.38 5.41 0.36
CA LYS A 238 7.69 6.03 -0.94
C LYS A 238 7.95 5.00 -2.03
N THR A 239 8.66 3.93 -1.69
CA THR A 239 8.95 2.85 -2.64
C THR A 239 7.66 2.14 -3.10
N ILE A 240 6.75 1.86 -2.17
CA ILE A 240 5.42 1.29 -2.48
C ILE A 240 4.61 2.26 -3.35
N MET A 241 4.54 3.53 -2.96
CA MET A 241 3.81 4.55 -3.70
C MET A 241 4.28 4.66 -5.17
N GLU A 242 5.60 4.68 -5.39
CA GLU A 242 6.18 4.88 -6.72
C GLU A 242 6.06 3.65 -7.62
N ASN A 243 6.12 2.44 -7.04
CA ASN A 243 6.28 1.20 -7.80
C ASN A 243 5.05 0.30 -7.80
N GLY A 244 4.10 0.52 -6.90
CA GLY A 244 3.05 -0.46 -6.59
C GLY A 244 3.56 -1.55 -5.64
N LEU A 245 2.65 -2.18 -4.91
CA LEU A 245 2.91 -3.22 -3.93
C LEU A 245 3.54 -4.46 -4.55
N GLU A 246 3.05 -4.90 -5.71
CA GLU A 246 3.59 -6.08 -6.41
C GLU A 246 5.10 -5.95 -6.60
N LYS A 247 5.51 -4.81 -7.16
CA LYS A 247 6.90 -4.51 -7.49
C LYS A 247 7.72 -4.18 -6.24
N ALA A 248 7.16 -3.45 -5.27
CA ALA A 248 7.87 -3.08 -4.05
C ALA A 248 8.16 -4.26 -3.11
N THR A 249 7.28 -5.27 -3.11
CA THR A 249 7.40 -6.49 -2.26
C THR A 249 8.02 -7.68 -2.98
N GLY A 250 8.05 -7.66 -4.32
CA GLY A 250 8.56 -8.77 -5.13
C GLY A 250 7.65 -10.02 -5.14
N LEU A 251 6.42 -9.94 -4.61
CA LEU A 251 5.54 -11.10 -4.41
C LEU A 251 4.96 -11.69 -5.72
N LEU A 252 4.92 -10.93 -6.82
CA LEU A 252 4.52 -11.45 -8.14
C LEU A 252 5.57 -11.20 -9.23
N ALA A 253 6.70 -10.58 -8.88
CA ALA A 253 7.84 -10.43 -9.77
C ALA A 253 8.46 -11.82 -10.02
N VAL A 254 8.05 -12.48 -11.11
CA VAL A 254 8.73 -13.70 -11.56
C VAL A 254 10.16 -13.30 -11.87
N GLU A 255 11.09 -13.62 -10.97
CA GLU A 255 12.52 -13.41 -11.15
C GLU A 255 12.95 -13.86 -12.56
N PRO A 256 13.62 -13.00 -13.36
CA PRO A 256 14.14 -13.38 -14.67
C PRO A 256 15.02 -14.64 -14.62
N GLU A 257 15.64 -14.91 -13.48
CA GLU A 257 16.44 -16.12 -13.24
C GLU A 257 15.61 -17.42 -13.30
N SER A 258 14.35 -17.38 -12.86
CA SER A 258 13.40 -18.49 -12.96
C SER A 258 12.93 -18.72 -14.40
N LYS A 259 12.84 -17.64 -15.19
CA LYS A 259 12.56 -17.72 -16.64
C LYS A 259 13.76 -18.27 -17.42
N LEU A 260 14.98 -17.85 -17.10
CA LEU A 260 16.21 -18.37 -17.71
C LEU A 260 16.40 -19.86 -17.42
N THR A 261 16.23 -20.29 -16.17
CA THR A 261 16.38 -21.70 -15.79
C THR A 261 15.37 -22.60 -16.52
N THR A 262 14.13 -22.14 -16.70
CA THR A 262 13.10 -22.87 -17.45
C THR A 262 13.40 -22.92 -18.96
N ILE A 263 13.93 -21.84 -19.53
CA ILE A 263 14.33 -21.78 -20.95
C ILE A 263 15.54 -22.71 -21.20
N TRP A 264 16.55 -22.70 -20.33
CA TRP A 264 17.71 -23.58 -20.42
C TRP A 264 17.34 -25.06 -20.23
N GLY A 265 16.39 -25.37 -19.35
CA GLY A 265 15.84 -26.72 -19.18
C GLY A 265 15.15 -27.23 -20.45
N LYS A 266 14.36 -26.37 -21.13
CA LYS A 266 13.70 -26.71 -22.40
C LYS A 266 14.68 -26.83 -23.57
N LEU A 267 15.74 -26.03 -23.61
CA LEU A 267 16.81 -26.14 -24.62
C LEU A 267 17.66 -27.40 -24.46
N LYS A 268 17.92 -27.85 -23.23
CA LYS A 268 18.65 -29.11 -22.97
C LYS A 268 17.79 -30.36 -23.16
N ALA A 269 16.48 -30.26 -23.03
CA ALA A 269 15.55 -31.37 -23.27
C ALA A 269 15.16 -31.54 -24.76
N GLY A 270 15.70 -30.70 -25.65
CA GLY A 270 15.44 -30.69 -27.08
C GLY A 270 16.72 -30.68 -27.92
N LEU A 271 17.59 -31.69 -27.70
CA LEU A 271 18.51 -32.30 -28.67
C LEU A 271 18.67 -33.78 -28.30
#